data_AF-A0A8S8XZK3-F1
#
_entry.id   AF-A0A8S8XZK3-F1
#
_cell.length_a   1.000
_cell.length_b   1.000
_cell.length_c   1.000
_cell.angle_alpha   90.00
_cell.angle_beta   90.00
_cell.angle_gamma   90.00
#
_symmetry.space_group_name_H-M   'P 1'
#
loop_
_entity.id
_entity.type
_entity.pdbx_description
1 polymer ?
#
loop_
_entity_poly.entity_id
_entity_poly.type
_entity_poly.pdbx_seq_one_letter_code
_entity_poly.pdbx_strand_id
1 'polypeptide(L)'
;MGIVRSIFWGSVAWFSATAMMVHPEMALGLAILVAFLSESARHSAELNRMQRDGRQLSVQLREANEQVENLQMALTRRHIELNTAIEELQRRDAVGSPAARELLKRQEEAMTAASKALEARHEQNDVVFNSMERLLNMQVEQTANMQQAMSDLLQHLISQPRGHFTMSDSVLVQDRASGGLDETFAELNEWLSREAVSSP
;
A
#
# COMPACT_ATOMS: atom_id res chain seq x y z
N MET A 1 -15.25 69.54 -20.55
CA MET A 1 -16.26 70.37 -19.85
C MET A 1 -15.69 71.57 -19.07
N GLY A 2 -14.37 71.83 -19.03
CA GLY A 2 -13.78 72.98 -18.31
C GLY A 2 -14.07 74.33 -18.97
N ILE A 3 -13.90 74.42 -20.30
CA ILE A 3 -14.06 75.66 -21.09
C ILE A 3 -15.48 76.25 -20.94
N VAL A 4 -16.52 75.41 -20.99
CA VAL A 4 -17.92 75.89 -20.85
C VAL A 4 -18.18 76.49 -19.46
N ARG A 5 -17.51 76.00 -18.41
CA ARG A 5 -17.68 76.47 -17.03
C ARG A 5 -16.83 77.69 -16.72
N SER A 6 -15.63 77.79 -17.26
CA SER A 6 -14.79 78.98 -17.12
C SER A 6 -15.44 80.18 -17.82
N ILE A 7 -16.06 79.95 -19.00
CA ILE A 7 -16.88 80.95 -19.68
C ILE A 7 -18.08 81.37 -18.81
N PHE A 8 -18.76 80.42 -18.14
CA PHE A 8 -19.87 80.73 -17.24
C PHE A 8 -19.43 81.64 -16.07
N TRP A 9 -18.37 81.29 -15.35
CA TRP A 9 -17.87 82.11 -14.24
C TRP A 9 -17.29 83.45 -14.68
N GLY A 10 -16.63 83.50 -15.84
CA GLY A 10 -16.18 84.76 -16.45
C GLY A 10 -17.35 85.66 -16.80
N SER A 11 -18.44 85.11 -17.37
CA SER A 11 -19.65 85.86 -17.70
C SER A 11 -20.36 86.42 -16.45
N VAL A 12 -20.45 85.62 -15.38
CA VAL A 12 -20.99 86.07 -14.08
C VAL A 12 -20.14 87.19 -13.47
N ALA A 13 -18.81 87.06 -13.50
CA ALA A 13 -17.90 88.08 -12.99
C ALA A 13 -17.98 89.39 -13.79
N TRP A 14 -18.05 89.30 -15.12
CA TRP A 14 -18.23 90.46 -15.99
C TRP A 14 -19.55 91.20 -15.72
N PHE A 15 -20.65 90.46 -15.62
CA PHE A 15 -21.97 91.02 -15.32
C PHE A 15 -21.99 91.71 -13.94
N SER A 16 -21.40 91.06 -12.93
CA SER A 16 -21.30 91.62 -11.57
C SER A 16 -20.44 92.89 -11.50
N ALA A 17 -19.31 92.93 -12.21
CA ALA A 17 -18.42 94.10 -12.23
C ALA A 17 -19.09 95.28 -12.94
N THR A 18 -19.80 95.02 -14.04
CA THR A 18 -20.55 96.05 -14.78
C THR A 18 -21.70 96.62 -13.95
N ALA A 19 -22.38 95.79 -13.14
CA ALA A 19 -23.43 96.22 -12.24
C ALA A 19 -22.93 97.15 -11.11
N MET A 20 -21.65 97.08 -10.74
CA MET A 20 -20.99 97.96 -9.76
C MET A 20 -20.43 99.26 -10.37
N MET A 21 -20.80 99.62 -11.60
CA MET A 21 -20.26 100.79 -12.33
C MET A 21 -18.74 100.76 -12.58
N VAL A 22 -18.12 99.57 -12.61
CA VAL A 22 -16.73 99.45 -13.08
C VAL A 22 -16.68 99.66 -14.59
N HIS A 23 -15.69 100.40 -15.08
CA HIS A 23 -15.50 100.60 -16.52
C HIS A 23 -15.45 99.26 -17.27
N PRO A 24 -16.15 99.14 -18.42
CA PRO A 24 -16.36 97.86 -19.11
C PRO A 24 -15.05 97.21 -19.58
N GLU A 25 -14.02 98.00 -19.90
CA GLU A 25 -12.69 97.50 -20.26
C GLU A 25 -12.00 96.77 -19.08
N MET A 26 -12.15 97.29 -17.87
CA MET A 26 -11.60 96.70 -16.65
C MET A 26 -12.39 95.47 -16.20
N ALA A 27 -13.71 95.46 -16.45
CA ALA A 27 -14.60 94.34 -16.14
C ALA A 27 -14.25 93.08 -16.97
N LEU A 28 -13.90 93.25 -18.25
CA LEU A 28 -13.46 92.13 -19.10
C LEU A 28 -12.14 91.52 -18.61
N GLY A 29 -11.18 92.37 -18.18
CA GLY A 29 -9.93 91.91 -17.59
C GLY A 29 -10.17 91.07 -16.31
N LEU A 30 -11.05 91.54 -15.43
CA LEU A 30 -11.45 90.81 -14.22
C LEU A 30 -12.09 89.45 -14.53
N ALA A 31 -12.96 89.40 -15.54
CA ALA A 31 -13.64 88.17 -15.95
C ALA A 31 -12.66 87.09 -16.43
N ILE A 32 -11.68 87.47 -17.26
CA ILE A 32 -10.65 86.55 -17.75
C ILE A 32 -9.79 86.04 -16.60
N LEU A 33 -9.39 86.92 -15.67
CA LEU A 33 -8.59 86.54 -14.50
C LEU A 33 -9.35 85.56 -13.59
N VAL A 34 -10.62 85.81 -13.30
CA VAL A 34 -11.46 84.93 -12.47
C VAL A 34 -11.67 83.57 -13.15
N ALA A 35 -11.92 83.56 -14.46
CA ALA A 35 -12.08 82.33 -15.23
C ALA A 35 -10.79 81.47 -15.22
N PHE A 36 -9.63 82.11 -15.39
CA PHE A 36 -8.34 81.43 -15.38
C PHE A 36 -7.96 80.91 -13.99
N LEU A 37 -8.16 81.72 -12.94
CA LEU A 37 -7.90 81.31 -11.55
C LEU A 37 -8.80 80.17 -11.11
N SER A 38 -10.08 80.20 -11.50
CA SER A 38 -11.02 79.12 -11.19
C SER A 38 -10.61 77.79 -11.84
N GLU A 39 -10.14 77.81 -13.09
CA GLU A 39 -9.69 76.60 -13.77
C GLU A 39 -8.35 76.10 -13.20
N SER A 40 -7.41 77.02 -12.93
CA SER A 40 -6.12 76.75 -12.30
C SER A 40 -6.24 76.09 -10.92
N ALA A 41 -7.09 76.64 -10.05
CA ALA A 41 -7.33 76.10 -8.71
C ALA A 41 -7.93 74.68 -8.76
N ARG A 42 -8.74 74.38 -9.79
CA ARG A 42 -9.30 73.04 -9.99
C ARG A 42 -8.30 72.07 -10.57
N HIS A 43 -7.53 72.49 -11.57
CA HIS A 43 -6.53 71.64 -12.20
C HIS A 43 -5.45 71.22 -11.21
N SER A 44 -4.99 72.15 -10.36
CA SER A 44 -4.08 71.83 -9.26
C SER A 44 -4.70 70.88 -8.22
N ALA A 45 -5.98 71.05 -7.88
CA ALA A 45 -6.68 70.12 -6.99
C ALA A 45 -6.82 68.72 -7.60
N GLU A 46 -7.02 68.59 -8.91
CA GLU A 46 -7.10 67.32 -9.63
C GLU A 46 -5.72 66.63 -9.71
N LEU A 47 -4.67 67.37 -10.06
CA LEU A 47 -3.29 66.86 -10.03
C LEU A 47 -2.91 66.36 -8.62
N ASN A 48 -3.26 67.12 -7.59
CA ASN A 48 -3.01 66.72 -6.20
C ASN A 48 -3.79 65.46 -5.80
N ARG A 49 -5.01 65.27 -6.32
CA ARG A 49 -5.78 64.02 -6.12
C ARG A 49 -5.12 62.86 -6.84
N MET A 50 -4.79 63.01 -8.12
CA MET A 50 -4.11 61.98 -8.89
C MET A 50 -2.76 61.58 -8.27
N GLN A 51 -1.99 62.53 -7.73
CA GLN A 51 -0.75 62.22 -7.01
C GLN A 51 -1.00 61.41 -5.73
N ARG A 52 -2.06 61.74 -4.97
CA ARG A 52 -2.43 60.96 -3.78
C ARG A 52 -2.90 59.56 -4.16
N ASP A 53 -3.77 59.46 -5.16
CA ASP A 53 -4.28 58.17 -5.66
C ASP A 53 -3.13 57.31 -6.20
N GLY A 54 -2.18 57.90 -6.92
CA GLY A 54 -0.98 57.22 -7.40
C GLY A 54 -0.07 56.73 -6.26
N ARG A 55 0.10 57.53 -5.19
CA ARG A 55 0.84 57.10 -3.99
C ARG A 55 0.09 55.99 -3.25
N GLN A 56 -1.23 56.06 -3.17
CA GLN A 56 -2.02 55.03 -2.53
C GLN A 56 -1.95 53.71 -3.30
N LEU A 57 -2.04 53.76 -4.62
CA LEU A 57 -1.86 52.61 -5.51
C LEU A 57 -0.46 52.00 -5.38
N SER A 58 0.59 52.83 -5.30
CA SER A 58 1.95 52.31 -5.15
C SER A 58 2.15 51.60 -3.80
N VAL A 59 1.54 52.12 -2.73
CA VAL A 59 1.53 51.45 -1.42
C VAL A 59 0.76 50.13 -1.48
N GLN A 60 -0.43 50.12 -2.08
CA GLN A 60 -1.23 48.89 -2.23
C GLN A 60 -0.52 47.83 -3.08
N LEU A 61 0.15 48.22 -4.16
CA LEU A 61 0.94 47.30 -4.98
C LEU A 61 2.13 46.73 -4.20
N ARG A 62 2.79 47.56 -3.39
CA ARG A 62 3.87 47.10 -2.53
C ARG A 62 3.38 46.10 -1.49
N GLU A 63 2.28 46.42 -0.82
CA GLU A 63 1.66 45.52 0.17
C GLU A 63 1.20 44.20 -0.47
N ALA A 64 0.56 44.26 -1.64
CA ALA A 64 0.18 43.06 -2.39
C ALA A 64 1.40 42.23 -2.80
N ASN A 65 2.51 42.87 -3.18
CA ASN A 65 3.74 42.17 -3.51
C ASN A 65 4.36 41.47 -2.30
N GLU A 66 4.37 42.13 -1.13
CA GLU A 66 4.79 41.51 0.14
C GLU A 66 3.87 40.32 0.51
N GLN A 67 2.57 40.40 0.25
CA GLN A 67 1.65 39.28 0.45
C GLN A 67 1.93 38.11 -0.50
N VAL A 68 2.23 38.37 -1.77
CA VAL A 68 2.60 37.34 -2.75
C VAL A 68 3.89 36.63 -2.32
N GLU A 69 4.89 37.38 -1.85
CA GLU A 69 6.14 36.82 -1.32
C GLU A 69 5.86 35.90 -0.11
N ASN A 70 5.02 36.35 0.83
CA ASN A 70 4.61 35.54 1.98
C ASN A 70 3.88 34.25 1.56
N LEU A 71 2.98 34.33 0.59
CA LEU A 71 2.28 33.16 0.04
C LEU A 71 3.25 32.21 -0.67
N GLN A 72 4.24 32.74 -1.39
CA GLN A 72 5.27 31.94 -2.03
C GLN A 72 6.10 31.17 -0.99
N MET A 73 6.53 31.85 0.08
CA MET A 73 7.24 31.20 1.19
C MET A 73 6.39 30.12 1.86
N ALA A 74 5.11 30.40 2.11
CA ALA A 74 4.19 29.42 2.69
C ALA A 74 3.96 28.22 1.78
N LEU A 75 3.82 28.43 0.47
CA LEU A 75 3.71 27.37 -0.53
C LEU A 75 4.98 26.52 -0.60
N THR A 76 6.16 27.14 -0.62
CA THR A 76 7.44 26.42 -0.62
C THR A 76 7.59 25.58 0.64
N ARG A 77 7.26 26.14 1.82
CA ARG A 77 7.28 25.40 3.08
C ARG A 77 6.33 24.21 3.06
N ARG A 78 5.08 24.44 2.63
CA ARG A 78 4.08 23.38 2.52
C ARG A 78 4.50 22.32 1.51
N HIS A 79 5.14 22.70 0.42
CA HIS A 79 5.66 21.77 -0.57
C HIS A 79 6.74 20.86 0.01
N ILE A 80 7.66 21.41 0.81
CA ILE A 80 8.67 20.63 1.54
C ILE A 80 7.99 19.67 2.53
N GLU A 81 7.07 20.18 3.37
CA GLU A 81 6.35 19.37 4.35
C GLU A 81 5.56 18.23 3.70
N LEU A 82 4.88 18.50 2.57
CA LEU A 82 4.17 17.50 1.79
C LEU A 82 5.12 16.50 1.15
N ASN A 83 6.24 16.94 0.59
CA ASN A 83 7.23 16.03 0.02
C ASN A 83 7.82 15.11 1.09
N THR A 84 8.12 15.63 2.29
CA THR A 84 8.54 14.80 3.43
C THR A 84 7.44 13.85 3.88
N ALA A 85 6.18 14.30 3.93
CA ALA A 85 5.06 13.42 4.26
C ALA A 85 4.85 12.33 3.20
N ILE A 86 5.05 12.64 1.92
CA ILE A 86 5.02 11.69 0.80
C ILE A 86 6.20 10.72 0.91
N GLU A 87 7.41 11.18 1.22
CA GLU A 87 8.57 10.31 1.45
C GLU A 87 8.34 9.38 2.65
N GLU A 88 7.71 9.86 3.72
CA GLU A 88 7.37 9.05 4.89
C GLU A 88 6.21 8.09 4.60
N LEU A 89 5.20 8.51 3.83
CA LEU A 89 4.14 7.65 3.31
C LEU A 89 4.72 6.60 2.37
N GLN A 90 5.59 6.96 1.44
CA GLN A 90 6.26 6.04 0.54
C GLN A 90 7.25 5.15 1.29
N ARG A 91 7.87 5.62 2.37
CA ARG A 91 8.66 4.76 3.27
C ARG A 91 7.75 3.75 3.96
N ARG A 92 6.52 4.14 4.35
CA ARG A 92 5.47 3.28 4.94
C ARG A 92 4.72 2.42 3.91
N ASP A 93 4.64 2.81 2.65
CA ASP A 93 3.93 2.11 1.55
C ASP A 93 4.88 1.31 0.67
N ALA A 94 6.18 1.63 0.68
CA ALA A 94 7.22 0.65 0.38
C ALA A 94 7.12 -0.53 1.36
N VAL A 95 6.42 -0.35 2.49
CA VAL A 95 5.90 -1.41 3.36
C VAL A 95 4.51 -1.89 2.90
N GLY A 96 4.22 -1.94 1.59
CA GLY A 96 3.51 -3.07 0.98
C GLY A 96 4.36 -4.30 1.24
N SER A 97 4.26 -4.79 2.48
CA SER A 97 5.47 -4.96 3.30
C SER A 97 6.52 -5.86 2.65
N PRO A 98 7.82 -5.49 2.62
CA PRO A 98 8.86 -6.43 2.23
C PRO A 98 8.75 -7.70 3.10
N ALA A 99 8.32 -7.57 4.35
CA ALA A 99 7.93 -8.69 5.20
C ALA A 99 6.73 -9.50 4.66
N ALA A 100 5.69 -8.89 4.11
CA ALA A 100 4.56 -9.60 3.48
C ALA A 100 4.94 -10.21 2.13
N ARG A 101 5.81 -9.57 1.33
CA ARG A 101 6.34 -10.17 0.09
C ARG A 101 7.23 -11.36 0.40
N GLU A 102 8.11 -11.22 1.38
CA GLU A 102 8.98 -12.30 1.88
C GLU A 102 8.14 -13.43 2.51
N LEU A 103 7.10 -13.09 3.27
CA LEU A 103 6.18 -14.07 3.86
C LEU A 103 5.35 -14.78 2.79
N LEU A 104 4.80 -14.06 1.82
CA LEU A 104 4.06 -14.64 0.70
C LEU A 104 4.98 -15.54 -0.15
N LYS A 105 6.21 -15.11 -0.42
CA LYS A 105 7.21 -15.93 -1.12
C LYS A 105 7.55 -17.21 -0.34
N ARG A 106 7.78 -17.11 0.97
CA ARG A 106 8.00 -18.28 1.83
C ARG A 106 6.78 -19.19 1.91
N GLN A 107 5.57 -18.62 1.92
CA GLN A 107 4.34 -19.40 1.89
C GLN A 107 4.14 -20.10 0.55
N GLU A 108 4.48 -19.46 -0.56
CA GLU A 108 4.43 -20.04 -1.91
C GLU A 108 5.44 -21.19 -2.07
N GLU A 109 6.66 -21.02 -1.59
CA GLU A 109 7.69 -22.06 -1.54
C GLU A 109 7.26 -23.24 -0.64
N ALA A 110 6.71 -22.96 0.55
CA ALA A 110 6.20 -23.98 1.45
C ALA A 110 4.98 -24.73 0.87
N MET A 111 4.06 -24.03 0.20
CA MET A 111 2.92 -24.64 -0.47
C MET A 111 3.36 -25.52 -1.64
N THR A 112 4.35 -25.09 -2.41
CA THR A 112 4.87 -25.86 -3.54
C THR A 112 5.56 -27.14 -3.06
N ALA A 113 6.34 -27.05 -1.97
CA ALA A 113 6.94 -28.22 -1.34
C ALA A 113 5.87 -29.17 -0.76
N ALA A 114 4.85 -28.64 -0.10
CA ALA A 114 3.74 -29.42 0.44
C ALA A 114 2.93 -30.10 -0.68
N SER A 115 2.68 -29.39 -1.79
CA SER A 115 1.99 -29.94 -2.96
C SER A 115 2.78 -31.09 -3.59
N LYS A 116 4.09 -30.93 -3.78
CA LYS A 116 4.96 -32.00 -4.30
C LYS A 116 5.02 -33.20 -3.36
N ALA A 117 5.08 -32.97 -2.05
CA ALA A 117 5.06 -34.04 -1.06
C ALA A 117 3.71 -34.77 -1.03
N LEU A 118 2.59 -34.06 -1.23
CA LEU A 118 1.26 -34.65 -1.32
C LEU A 118 1.10 -35.48 -2.60
N GLU A 119 1.61 -35.00 -3.73
CA GLU A 119 1.59 -35.73 -5.00
C GLU A 119 2.43 -37.01 -4.93
N ALA A 120 3.64 -36.95 -4.35
CA ALA A 120 4.46 -38.12 -4.09
C ALA A 120 3.79 -39.10 -3.10
N ARG A 121 3.10 -38.58 -2.07
CA ARG A 121 2.30 -39.39 -1.15
C ARG A 121 1.10 -40.02 -1.84
N HIS A 122 0.45 -39.33 -2.77
CA HIS A 122 -0.69 -39.86 -3.52
C HIS A 122 -0.26 -41.01 -4.43
N GLU A 123 0.84 -40.83 -5.16
CA GLU A 123 1.46 -41.89 -5.97
C GLU A 123 1.90 -43.08 -5.11
N GLN A 124 2.52 -42.82 -3.96
CA GLN A 124 2.89 -43.88 -3.03
C GLN A 124 1.66 -44.57 -2.42
N ASN A 125 0.59 -43.83 -2.12
CA ASN A 125 -0.63 -44.34 -1.54
C ASN A 125 -1.44 -45.18 -2.55
N ASP A 126 -1.44 -44.83 -3.84
CA ASP A 126 -1.98 -45.67 -4.91
C ASP A 126 -1.20 -46.99 -5.04
N VAL A 127 0.13 -46.95 -4.94
CA VAL A 127 0.97 -48.17 -4.92
C VAL A 127 0.70 -49.01 -3.66
N VAL A 128 0.51 -48.39 -2.50
CA VAL A 128 0.15 -49.10 -1.26
C VAL A 128 -1.28 -49.67 -1.32
N PHE A 129 -2.24 -48.96 -1.92
CA PHE A 129 -3.58 -49.51 -2.12
C PHE A 129 -3.56 -50.68 -3.10
N ASN A 130 -2.80 -50.60 -4.19
CA ASN A 130 -2.64 -51.72 -5.12
C ASN A 130 -1.94 -52.91 -4.45
N SER A 131 -0.95 -52.66 -3.58
CA SER A 131 -0.28 -53.73 -2.84
C SER A 131 -1.17 -54.31 -1.74
N MET A 132 -1.99 -53.51 -1.06
CA MET A 132 -3.02 -53.99 -0.11
C MET A 132 -4.12 -54.77 -0.82
N GLU A 133 -4.57 -54.36 -2.00
CA GLU A 133 -5.52 -55.12 -2.82
C GLU A 133 -4.92 -56.47 -3.24
N ARG A 134 -3.65 -56.48 -3.66
CA ARG A 134 -2.94 -57.70 -4.05
C ARG A 134 -2.70 -58.62 -2.85
N LEU A 135 -2.36 -58.06 -1.69
CA LEU A 135 -2.21 -58.79 -0.43
C LEU A 135 -3.55 -59.30 0.10
N LEU A 136 -4.65 -58.55 -0.03
CA LEU A 136 -6.01 -58.99 0.31
C LEU A 136 -6.43 -60.16 -0.58
N ASN A 137 -6.19 -60.10 -1.89
CA ASN A 137 -6.47 -61.22 -2.78
C ASN A 137 -5.63 -62.45 -2.44
N MET A 138 -4.32 -62.27 -2.18
CA MET A 138 -3.46 -63.37 -1.71
C MET A 138 -3.90 -63.90 -0.35
N GLN A 139 -4.41 -63.06 0.56
CA GLN A 139 -4.90 -63.45 1.88
C GLN A 139 -6.23 -64.18 1.78
N VAL A 140 -7.14 -63.78 0.90
CA VAL A 140 -8.39 -64.51 0.62
C VAL A 140 -8.06 -65.88 0.05
N GLU A 141 -7.12 -65.95 -0.88
CA GLU A 141 -6.67 -67.22 -1.47
C GLU A 141 -5.94 -68.10 -0.45
N GLN A 142 -5.07 -67.51 0.38
CA GLN A 142 -4.39 -68.20 1.48
C GLN A 142 -5.37 -68.64 2.59
N THR A 143 -6.43 -67.87 2.85
CA THR A 143 -7.49 -68.20 3.82
C THR A 143 -8.40 -69.30 3.29
N ALA A 144 -8.75 -69.29 2.00
CA ALA A 144 -9.48 -70.37 1.36
C ALA A 144 -8.67 -71.67 1.36
N ASN A 145 -7.38 -71.59 1.02
CA ASN A 145 -6.46 -72.74 1.08
C ASN A 145 -6.25 -73.23 2.53
N MET A 146 -6.16 -72.33 3.52
CA MET A 146 -6.08 -72.71 4.93
C MET A 146 -7.38 -73.32 5.45
N GLN A 147 -8.54 -72.83 5.02
CA GLN A 147 -9.83 -73.41 5.36
C GLN A 147 -9.98 -74.82 4.76
N GLN A 148 -9.47 -75.02 3.55
CA GLN A 148 -9.47 -76.33 2.91
C GLN A 148 -8.49 -77.30 3.62
N ALA A 149 -7.29 -76.83 4.00
CA ALA A 149 -6.33 -77.60 4.79
C ALA A 149 -6.82 -77.89 6.23
N MET A 150 -7.52 -76.95 6.87
CA MET A 150 -8.18 -77.13 8.17
C MET A 150 -9.38 -78.09 8.07
N SER A 151 -10.12 -78.06 6.96
CA SER A 151 -11.17 -79.04 6.68
C SER A 151 -10.58 -80.44 6.55
N ASP A 152 -9.48 -80.59 5.82
CA ASP A 152 -8.77 -81.87 5.70
C ASP A 152 -8.21 -82.35 7.04
N LEU A 153 -7.65 -81.45 7.86
CA LEU A 153 -7.18 -81.78 9.21
C LEU A 153 -8.31 -82.11 10.18
N LEU A 154 -9.47 -81.43 10.10
CA LEU A 154 -10.67 -81.79 10.86
C LEU A 154 -11.20 -83.16 10.43
N GLN A 155 -11.17 -83.46 9.13
CA GLN A 155 -11.54 -84.75 8.59
C GLN A 155 -10.57 -85.85 9.04
N HIS A 156 -9.28 -85.52 9.20
CA HIS A 156 -8.26 -86.40 9.77
C HIS A 156 -8.32 -86.52 11.31
N LEU A 157 -8.83 -85.51 12.02
CA LEU A 157 -9.00 -85.52 13.48
C LEU A 157 -10.30 -86.23 13.90
N ILE A 158 -11.33 -86.23 13.06
CA ILE A 158 -12.58 -86.97 13.29
C ILE A 158 -12.36 -88.48 13.15
N SER A 159 -11.35 -88.92 12.40
CA SER A 159 -11.04 -90.34 12.20
C SER A 159 -10.18 -90.97 13.31
N GLN A 160 -9.76 -90.22 14.34
CA GLN A 160 -9.01 -90.75 15.48
C GLN A 160 -9.74 -90.54 16.82
N PRO A 161 -10.08 -91.61 17.58
CA PRO A 161 -10.86 -91.51 18.81
C PRO A 161 -10.04 -90.97 19.99
N ARG A 162 -10.71 -90.16 20.81
CA ARG A 162 -10.19 -89.35 21.92
C ARG A 162 -9.56 -90.17 23.04
N GLY A 163 -8.24 -90.03 23.21
CA GLY A 163 -7.50 -90.36 24.43
C GLY A 163 -7.10 -89.08 25.15
N HIS A 164 -7.63 -88.90 26.36
CA HIS A 164 -7.39 -87.80 27.29
C HIS A 164 -5.90 -87.58 27.60
N PHE A 165 -5.40 -86.33 27.48
CA PHE A 165 -4.13 -85.94 28.11
C PHE A 165 -4.26 -84.59 28.83
N THR A 166 -3.85 -84.61 30.09
CA THR A 166 -3.78 -83.48 31.02
C THR A 166 -2.61 -82.57 30.65
N MET A 167 -2.94 -81.29 30.53
CA MET A 167 -2.05 -80.15 30.38
C MET A 167 -0.94 -80.16 31.44
N SER A 168 0.31 -80.36 31.01
CA SER A 168 1.51 -80.03 31.78
C SER A 168 2.23 -78.91 31.07
N ASP A 169 2.45 -77.86 31.86
CA ASP A 169 3.17 -76.64 31.61
C ASP A 169 4.61 -76.88 31.10
N SER A 170 4.97 -76.18 30.03
CA SER A 170 6.34 -76.02 29.54
C SER A 170 6.36 -74.90 28.49
N VAL A 171 6.26 -73.65 28.95
CA VAL A 171 6.63 -72.49 28.13
C VAL A 171 8.15 -72.45 28.03
N LEU A 172 8.71 -73.02 26.95
CA LEU A 172 10.05 -72.68 26.49
C LEU A 172 9.93 -71.46 25.58
N VAL A 173 10.23 -70.28 26.12
CA VAL A 173 10.60 -69.10 25.31
C VAL A 173 11.95 -69.42 24.68
N GLN A 174 11.92 -69.96 23.46
CA GLN A 174 13.10 -70.03 22.62
C GLN A 174 13.30 -68.64 22.03
N ASP A 175 14.22 -67.90 22.63
CA ASP A 175 14.73 -66.62 22.16
C ASP A 175 15.33 -66.80 20.76
N ARG A 176 14.53 -66.49 19.73
CA ARG A 176 14.94 -66.49 18.32
C ARG A 176 14.26 -65.34 17.60
N ALA A 177 14.47 -64.12 18.09
CA ALA A 177 14.07 -62.90 17.38
C ALA A 177 15.00 -61.70 17.61
N SER A 178 16.23 -61.91 18.06
CA SER A 178 17.25 -60.86 18.19
C SER A 178 18.19 -60.73 16.99
N GLY A 179 18.05 -61.58 15.95
CA GLY A 179 18.95 -61.54 14.79
C GLY A 179 18.57 -60.52 13.71
N GLY A 180 17.28 -60.37 13.39
CA GLY A 180 16.85 -59.54 12.25
C GLY A 180 16.85 -58.04 12.55
N LEU A 181 16.57 -57.64 13.79
CA LEU A 181 16.55 -56.23 14.17
C LEU A 181 17.96 -55.64 14.19
N ASP A 182 18.96 -56.37 14.71
CA ASP A 182 20.35 -55.90 14.71
C ASP A 182 20.91 -55.71 13.29
N GLU A 183 20.53 -56.58 12.35
CA GLU A 183 20.97 -56.45 10.95
C GLU A 183 20.29 -55.25 10.26
N THR A 184 19.02 -55.00 10.57
CA THR A 184 18.29 -53.83 10.05
C THR A 184 18.83 -52.52 10.65
N PHE A 185 19.19 -52.52 11.94
CA PHE A 185 19.82 -51.37 12.60
C PHE A 185 21.26 -51.14 12.11
N ALA A 186 21.99 -52.21 11.78
CA ALA A 186 23.33 -52.12 11.21
C ALA A 186 23.30 -51.50 9.81
N GLU A 187 22.38 -51.92 8.93
CA GLU A 187 22.20 -51.31 7.60
C GLU A 187 21.79 -49.83 7.68
N LEU A 188 20.89 -49.49 8.60
CA LEU A 188 20.46 -48.10 8.83
C LEU A 188 21.63 -47.21 9.30
N ASN A 189 22.45 -47.73 10.20
CA ASN A 189 23.61 -47.01 10.71
C ASN A 189 24.70 -46.85 9.62
N GLU A 190 24.90 -47.85 8.77
CA GLU A 190 25.83 -47.75 7.64
C GLU A 190 25.35 -46.73 6.59
N TRP A 191 24.05 -46.72 6.27
CA TRP A 191 23.46 -45.73 5.36
C TRP A 191 23.59 -44.31 5.90
N LEU A 192 23.28 -44.08 7.18
CA LEU A 192 23.45 -42.78 7.84
C LEU A 192 24.91 -42.31 7.85
N SER A 193 25.86 -43.22 8.05
CA SER A 193 27.28 -42.88 8.03
C SER A 193 27.80 -42.52 6.64
N ARG A 194 27.24 -43.10 5.57
CA ARG A 194 27.56 -42.71 4.19
C ARG A 194 26.95 -41.37 3.80
N GLU A 195 25.71 -41.10 4.22
CA GLU A 195 25.02 -39.83 3.95
C GLU A 195 25.69 -38.65 4.68
N ALA A 196 26.22 -38.89 5.88
CA ALA A 196 26.96 -37.88 6.65
C ALA A 196 28.36 -37.57 6.08
N VAL A 197 28.94 -38.47 5.28
CA VAL A 197 30.27 -38.29 4.66
C VAL A 197 30.16 -37.75 3.22
N SER A 198 28.99 -37.81 2.59
CA SER A 198 28.74 -37.32 1.23
C SER A 198 28.21 -35.88 1.13
N SER A 199 28.09 -35.14 2.24
CA SER A 199 27.76 -33.69 2.22
C SER A 199 29.02 -32.82 2.28
N PRO A 200 29.38 -32.08 1.20
CA PRO A 200 30.19 -30.86 1.30
C PRO A 200 29.41 -29.67 1.87
#